data_AF-J0DAB3-F1
#
_entry.id   AF-J0DAB3-F1
#
_cell.length_a   1.000
_cell.length_b   1.000
_cell.length_c   1.000
_cell.angle_alpha   90.00
_cell.angle_beta   90.00
_cell.angle_gamma   90.00
#
_symmetry.space_group_name_H-M   'P 1'
#
loop_
_entity.id
_entity.type
_entity.pdbx_description
1 polymer ?
#
loop_
_entity_poly.entity_id
_entity_poly.type
_entity_poly.pdbx_seq_one_letter_code
_entity_poly.pdbx_strand_id
1 'polypeptide(L)'
;MIFAIAITPAPWSHIRTLNLLVPRDMLHQNLRASLTMPAPLLVSLELRVTDPHRPSDEEPAHFPPDLFSGHALKLSTVLLGRVNLPLASWTPLNHLEHLKLIHRSVHLDDLVEVLRACRALSTLYIRIIRSTSPAHWSGITAPASMRKLQHAYLDIHSMSISEINCLLSASGLETPRRCHIVWTEDGREWLIPPDVLHATTTLRIYETYRATTVSARVVTAIDADSCARSTAMTLPTGPTALHKFRRLFPTLRRLTIGEKMWPSPRPAMPQLEELTIILDRPTNEEPDGSGAVLGIFFLPLSPGREWSLPALRQLQLAYLDPTYLNLDFDDEESPENWRPPLVVSAYNVAIFLEWHLRSQQKLAVALSDVRLYEVDEHSDTLRLLALVDSLDQRSAYDPEGYELGWDPHRQFY
;
A
#
# COMPACT_ATOMS: atom_id res chain seq x y z
N MET A 1 24.66 -10.56 13.96
CA MET A 1 25.30 -9.94 15.13
C MET A 1 24.27 -9.98 16.27
N ILE A 2 24.51 -10.76 17.34
CA ILE A 2 23.57 -10.91 18.46
C ILE A 2 24.07 -9.99 19.59
N PHE A 3 23.37 -8.89 19.86
CA PHE A 3 23.56 -8.18 21.13
C PHE A 3 22.77 -8.93 22.21
N ALA A 4 23.37 -9.98 22.76
CA ALA A 4 22.95 -10.51 24.05
C ALA A 4 23.55 -9.57 25.11
N ILE A 5 22.81 -8.51 25.46
CA ILE A 5 23.17 -7.70 26.62
C ILE A 5 22.97 -8.61 27.83
N ALA A 6 24.05 -8.87 28.58
CA ALA A 6 23.95 -9.45 29.91
C ALA A 6 23.20 -8.43 30.79
N ILE A 7 21.91 -8.68 31.02
CA ILE A 7 21.03 -7.79 31.78
C ILE A 7 21.38 -7.96 33.27
N THR A 8 22.23 -7.06 33.79
CA THR A 8 22.24 -6.72 35.22
C THR A 8 20.86 -6.22 35.64
N PRO A 9 20.42 -6.32 36.90
CA PRO A 9 19.02 -6.14 37.31
C PRO A 9 18.44 -4.71 37.25
N ALA A 10 19.05 -3.76 36.52
CA ALA A 10 18.70 -2.33 36.53
C ALA A 10 18.33 -1.60 35.21
N PRO A 11 18.20 -2.17 33.98
CA PRO A 11 18.21 -1.34 32.77
C PRO A 11 16.81 -0.97 32.23
N TRP A 12 15.72 -1.59 32.71
CA TRP A 12 14.38 -1.46 32.11
C TRP A 12 13.70 -0.12 32.37
N SER A 13 14.16 0.67 33.34
CA SER A 13 13.54 1.95 33.71
C SER A 13 13.65 3.02 32.64
N HIS A 14 14.61 2.91 31.70
CA HIS A 14 14.88 3.93 30.68
C HIS A 14 14.64 3.47 29.24
N ILE A 15 14.41 2.18 29.03
CA ILE A 15 14.21 1.62 27.68
C ILE A 15 12.86 2.12 27.14
N ARG A 16 12.90 2.81 25.99
CA ARG A 16 11.72 3.29 25.27
C ARG A 16 11.33 2.40 24.09
N THR A 17 12.33 1.78 23.45
CA THR A 17 12.15 0.89 22.32
C THR A 17 12.92 -0.38 22.58
N LEU A 18 12.29 -1.52 22.39
CA LEU A 18 12.91 -2.82 22.56
C LEU A 18 12.62 -3.70 21.34
N ASN A 19 13.68 -4.03 20.60
CA ASN A 19 13.60 -4.92 19.45
C ASN A 19 14.32 -6.22 19.77
N LEU A 20 13.57 -7.32 19.80
CA LEU A 20 14.04 -8.64 20.17
C LEU A 20 13.88 -9.59 19.00
N LEU A 21 15.01 -10.09 18.50
CA LEU A 21 15.07 -11.21 17.56
C LEU A 21 15.61 -12.42 18.31
N VAL A 22 14.73 -13.35 18.67
CA VAL A 22 15.06 -14.40 19.65
C VAL A 22 14.85 -15.79 19.06
N PRO A 23 15.81 -16.71 19.21
CA PRO A 23 15.58 -18.12 18.91
C PRO A 23 14.44 -18.66 19.76
N ARG A 24 13.61 -19.54 19.20
CA ARG A 24 12.46 -20.15 19.88
C ARG A 24 12.80 -20.69 21.28
N ASP A 25 13.91 -21.41 21.40
CA ASP A 25 14.32 -22.06 22.65
C ASP A 25 14.68 -21.05 23.76
N MET A 26 15.18 -19.87 23.38
CA MET A 26 15.56 -18.82 24.33
C MET A 26 14.35 -18.12 24.94
N LEU A 27 13.23 -18.06 24.22
CA LEU A 27 11.99 -17.47 24.72
C LEU A 27 11.44 -18.26 25.93
N HIS A 28 11.57 -19.58 25.90
CA HIS A 28 11.06 -20.48 26.94
C HIS A 28 11.97 -20.57 28.17
N GLN A 29 13.29 -20.59 27.97
CA GLN A 29 14.23 -20.95 29.06
C GLN A 29 14.94 -19.74 29.70
N ASN A 30 15.35 -18.73 28.93
CA ASN A 30 16.29 -17.71 29.42
C ASN A 30 15.69 -16.30 29.49
N LEU A 31 14.73 -15.98 28.62
CA LEU A 31 14.13 -14.65 28.58
C LEU A 31 13.01 -14.43 29.60
N ARG A 32 12.46 -15.51 30.17
CA ARG A 32 11.35 -15.43 31.12
C ARG A 32 11.69 -14.59 32.37
N ALA A 33 12.93 -14.63 32.86
CA ALA A 33 13.32 -13.86 34.04
C ALA A 33 13.63 -12.39 33.74
N SER A 34 14.24 -12.10 32.58
CA SER A 34 14.61 -10.73 32.22
C SER A 34 13.44 -9.93 31.68
N LEU A 35 12.56 -10.57 30.89
CA LEU A 35 11.41 -9.93 30.29
C LEU A 35 10.23 -9.78 31.24
N THR A 36 10.26 -10.37 32.43
CA THR A 36 9.23 -10.13 33.46
C THR A 36 9.51 -8.87 34.27
N MET A 37 10.65 -8.21 34.13
CA MET A 37 10.89 -6.95 34.85
C MET A 37 9.96 -5.82 34.34
N PRO A 38 9.41 -4.95 35.22
CA PRO A 38 8.60 -3.80 34.80
C PRO A 38 9.34 -2.88 33.83
N ALA A 39 8.66 -2.40 32.79
CA ALA A 39 9.21 -1.49 31.78
C ALA A 39 8.31 -0.25 31.61
N PRO A 40 8.27 0.65 32.63
CA PRO A 40 7.26 1.71 32.71
C PRO A 40 7.42 2.81 31.65
N LEU A 41 8.59 2.93 31.03
CA LEU A 41 8.87 3.91 29.97
C LEU A 41 8.88 3.29 28.57
N LEU A 42 8.60 2.00 28.43
CA LEU A 42 8.57 1.33 27.14
C LEU A 42 7.39 1.84 26.31
N VAL A 43 7.69 2.30 25.09
CA VAL A 43 6.74 2.85 24.12
C VAL A 43 6.57 1.90 22.93
N SER A 44 7.66 1.25 22.51
CA SER A 44 7.66 0.35 21.37
C SER A 44 8.30 -1.00 21.71
N LEU A 45 7.62 -2.08 21.35
CA LEU A 45 8.11 -3.45 21.44
C LEU A 45 8.04 -4.12 20.07
N GLU A 46 9.17 -4.67 19.64
CA GLU A 46 9.22 -5.64 18.57
C GLU A 46 9.74 -6.97 19.11
N LEU A 47 8.95 -8.02 18.93
CA LEU A 47 9.30 -9.39 19.31
C LEU A 47 9.16 -10.30 18.10
N ARG A 48 10.27 -10.80 17.60
CA ARG A 48 10.35 -11.75 16.49
C ARG A 48 11.04 -13.02 16.92
N VAL A 49 10.40 -14.15 16.67
CA VAL A 49 11.00 -15.47 16.92
C VAL A 49 11.68 -15.98 15.65
N THR A 50 12.96 -16.34 15.77
CA THR A 50 13.69 -17.04 14.72
C THR A 50 13.70 -18.54 14.99
N ASP A 51 13.56 -19.31 13.92
CA ASP A 51 13.77 -20.75 13.95
C ASP A 51 14.55 -21.14 12.68
N PRO A 52 15.89 -21.17 12.76
CA PRO A 52 16.73 -21.47 11.60
C PRO A 52 16.81 -22.97 11.29
N HIS A 53 16.29 -23.85 12.15
CA HIS A 53 16.57 -25.29 12.09
C HIS A 53 15.35 -26.20 11.91
N ARG A 54 14.11 -25.68 11.92
CA ARG A 54 12.92 -26.54 11.84
C ARG A 54 12.07 -26.38 10.58
N PRO A 55 11.42 -27.49 10.15
CA PRO A 55 10.41 -27.44 9.11
C PRO A 55 9.25 -26.56 9.56
N SER A 56 8.69 -25.88 8.58
CA SER A 56 7.86 -24.71 8.81
C SER A 56 6.49 -24.97 9.48
N ASP A 57 6.11 -26.23 9.73
CA ASP A 57 4.77 -26.66 10.18
C ASP A 57 4.58 -26.85 11.70
N GLU A 58 5.57 -26.56 12.55
CA GLU A 58 5.38 -26.62 14.01
C GLU A 58 4.63 -25.41 14.58
N GLU A 59 3.98 -25.61 15.73
CA GLU A 59 3.26 -24.57 16.48
C GLU A 59 4.15 -23.34 16.74
N PRO A 60 3.60 -22.12 16.70
CA PRO A 60 4.33 -20.90 17.08
C PRO A 60 4.82 -20.92 18.53
N ALA A 61 5.86 -20.14 18.84
CA ALA A 61 6.32 -19.96 20.22
C ALA A 61 5.25 -19.26 21.06
N HIS A 62 5.06 -19.69 22.31
CA HIS A 62 4.08 -19.06 23.19
C HIS A 62 4.50 -17.64 23.59
N PHE A 63 3.54 -16.71 23.54
CA PHE A 63 3.74 -15.38 24.09
C PHE A 63 3.97 -15.47 25.60
N PRO A 64 5.01 -14.82 26.17
CA PRO A 64 5.21 -14.81 27.61
C PRO A 64 4.04 -14.09 28.31
N PRO A 65 3.21 -14.76 29.12
CA PRO A 65 2.01 -14.13 29.70
C PRO A 65 2.36 -12.97 30.64
N ASP A 66 3.52 -13.04 31.28
CA ASP A 66 4.01 -12.06 32.25
C ASP A 66 5.00 -11.08 31.63
N LEU A 67 4.94 -10.83 30.31
CA LEU A 67 5.83 -9.87 29.65
C LEU A 67 5.70 -8.49 30.32
N PHE A 68 6.83 -7.98 30.78
CA PHE A 68 7.05 -6.81 31.63
C PHE A 68 6.28 -6.80 32.95
N SER A 69 5.97 -7.99 33.51
CA SER A 69 5.02 -8.15 34.63
C SER A 69 3.67 -7.48 34.36
N GLY A 70 3.28 -7.30 33.10
CA GLY A 70 2.09 -6.50 32.73
C GLY A 70 2.22 -4.99 32.96
N HIS A 71 3.41 -4.48 33.29
CA HIS A 71 3.70 -3.08 33.60
C HIS A 71 4.51 -2.42 32.47
N ALA A 72 3.82 -2.14 31.37
CA ALA A 72 4.32 -1.33 30.25
C ALA A 72 3.22 -0.35 29.81
N LEU A 73 2.79 0.52 30.73
CA LEU A 73 1.60 1.37 30.54
C LEU A 73 1.72 2.41 29.42
N LYS A 74 2.95 2.73 29.00
CA LYS A 74 3.24 3.64 27.88
C LYS A 74 3.39 2.95 26.53
N LEU A 75 3.22 1.63 26.49
CA LEU A 75 3.40 0.85 25.28
C LEU A 75 2.30 1.20 24.27
N SER A 76 2.67 1.93 23.23
CA SER A 76 1.77 2.37 22.16
C SER A 76 1.94 1.52 20.89
N THR A 77 3.11 0.90 20.70
CA THR A 77 3.45 0.17 19.48
C THR A 77 3.95 -1.24 19.80
N VAL A 78 3.35 -2.24 19.15
CA VAL A 78 3.73 -3.65 19.30
C VAL A 78 3.82 -4.33 17.93
N LEU A 79 4.96 -4.97 17.67
CA LEU A 79 5.18 -5.87 16.55
C LEU A 79 5.44 -7.28 17.07
N LEU A 80 4.60 -8.23 16.64
CA LEU A 80 4.74 -9.65 16.94
C LEU A 80 5.00 -10.43 15.65
N GLY A 81 6.15 -11.10 15.58
CA GLY A 81 6.56 -11.93 14.47
C GLY A 81 6.79 -13.38 14.89
N ARG A 82 6.04 -14.32 14.33
CA ARG A 82 6.19 -15.78 14.61
C ARG A 82 6.08 -16.15 16.10
N VAL A 83 5.35 -15.35 16.87
CA VAL A 83 5.00 -15.60 18.28
C VAL A 83 3.48 -15.57 18.41
N ASN A 84 2.94 -16.44 19.27
CA ASN A 84 1.51 -16.46 19.56
C ASN A 84 1.00 -15.09 19.98
N LEU A 85 -0.31 -14.91 19.83
CA LEU A 85 -0.99 -13.72 20.32
C LEU A 85 -0.87 -13.63 21.85
N PRO A 86 -0.74 -12.42 22.40
CA PRO A 86 -0.86 -12.22 23.84
C PRO A 86 -2.27 -12.59 24.30
N LEU A 87 -2.41 -12.96 25.57
CA LEU A 87 -3.74 -13.09 26.17
C LEU A 87 -4.43 -11.73 26.15
N ALA A 88 -5.74 -11.69 25.89
CA ALA A 88 -6.53 -10.46 25.91
C ALA A 88 -6.50 -9.73 27.27
N SER A 89 -6.14 -10.45 28.34
CA SER A 89 -5.91 -9.91 29.68
C SER A 89 -4.56 -9.19 29.86
N TRP A 90 -3.68 -9.21 28.86
CA TRP A 90 -2.38 -8.52 28.92
C TRP A 90 -2.58 -7.01 28.93
N THR A 91 -2.48 -6.41 30.13
CA THR A 91 -2.80 -5.01 30.43
C THR A 91 -2.29 -3.98 29.41
N PRO A 92 -1.06 -4.09 28.86
CA PRO A 92 -0.55 -3.13 27.87
C PRO A 92 -1.39 -3.00 26.60
N LEU A 93 -2.19 -4.01 26.23
CA LEU A 93 -3.07 -3.93 25.06
C LEU A 93 -4.03 -2.74 25.11
N ASN A 94 -4.53 -2.37 26.30
CA ASN A 94 -5.54 -1.31 26.44
C ASN A 94 -5.11 0.06 25.89
N HIS A 95 -3.80 0.34 25.90
CA HIS A 95 -3.22 1.61 25.47
C HIS A 95 -2.55 1.52 24.09
N LEU A 96 -2.63 0.36 23.45
CA LEU A 96 -1.94 0.13 22.20
C LEU A 96 -2.61 0.88 21.04
N GLU A 97 -1.83 1.73 20.38
CA GLU A 97 -2.25 2.54 19.23
C GLU A 97 -1.90 1.85 17.90
N HIS A 98 -0.77 1.12 17.88
CA HIS A 98 -0.23 0.45 16.69
C HIS A 98 0.03 -1.03 16.98
N LEU A 99 -0.65 -1.91 16.26
CA LEU A 99 -0.46 -3.35 16.34
C LEU A 99 -0.01 -3.92 15.00
N LYS A 100 1.11 -4.62 14.98
CA LYS A 100 1.63 -5.34 13.81
C LYS A 100 1.80 -6.82 14.12
N LEU A 101 1.06 -7.65 13.41
CA LEU A 101 1.05 -9.10 13.57
C LEU A 101 1.55 -9.75 12.27
N ILE A 102 2.65 -10.50 12.35
CA ILE A 102 3.17 -11.30 11.25
C ILE A 102 3.26 -12.74 11.73
N HIS A 103 2.32 -13.56 11.28
CA HIS A 103 2.12 -14.87 11.85
C HIS A 103 1.88 -15.93 10.77
N ARG A 104 2.22 -17.19 11.07
CA ARG A 104 1.93 -18.30 10.15
C ARG A 104 0.50 -18.79 10.29
N SER A 105 0.05 -19.05 11.52
CA SER A 105 -1.27 -19.61 11.81
C SER A 105 -1.94 -18.93 13.00
N VAL A 106 -3.18 -18.48 12.88
CA VAL A 106 -3.91 -17.83 13.99
C VAL A 106 -5.36 -18.31 14.04
N HIS A 107 -5.86 -18.61 15.24
CA HIS A 107 -7.29 -18.76 15.49
C HIS A 107 -7.94 -17.38 15.53
N LEU A 108 -8.96 -17.17 14.71
CA LEU A 108 -9.53 -15.82 14.55
C LEU A 108 -10.33 -15.36 15.77
N ASP A 109 -10.82 -16.28 16.60
CA ASP A 109 -11.43 -15.94 17.90
C ASP A 109 -10.42 -15.24 18.82
N ASP A 110 -9.22 -15.82 18.97
CA ASP A 110 -8.14 -15.24 19.78
C ASP A 110 -7.74 -13.85 19.25
N LEU A 111 -7.67 -13.71 17.92
CA LEU A 111 -7.37 -12.43 17.28
C LEU A 111 -8.45 -11.38 17.59
N VAL A 112 -9.73 -11.76 17.50
CA VAL A 112 -10.85 -10.87 17.85
C VAL A 112 -10.77 -10.44 19.31
N GLU A 113 -10.46 -11.35 20.24
CA GLU A 113 -10.31 -11.01 21.66
C GLU A 113 -9.18 -10.02 21.91
N VAL A 114 -8.02 -10.21 21.27
CA VAL A 114 -6.89 -9.28 21.36
C VAL A 114 -7.25 -7.92 20.76
N LEU A 115 -7.87 -7.89 19.58
CA LEU A 115 -8.28 -6.63 18.96
C LEU A 115 -9.34 -5.89 19.81
N ARG A 116 -10.25 -6.61 20.46
CA ARG A 116 -11.19 -6.03 21.45
C ARG A 116 -10.45 -5.40 22.62
N ALA A 117 -9.41 -6.05 23.14
CA ALA A 117 -8.59 -5.51 24.22
C ALA A 117 -7.83 -4.23 23.82
N CYS A 118 -7.46 -4.06 22.54
CA CYS A 118 -6.78 -2.87 22.03
C CYS A 118 -7.69 -1.63 21.90
N ARG A 119 -8.02 -0.97 23.01
CA ARG A 119 -8.99 0.15 23.04
C ARG A 119 -8.57 1.42 22.33
N ALA A 120 -7.26 1.70 22.28
CA ALA A 120 -6.70 2.89 21.63
C ALA A 120 -6.25 2.63 20.18
N LEU A 121 -6.56 1.46 19.61
CA LEU A 121 -6.00 1.03 18.32
C LEU A 121 -6.40 1.97 17.19
N SER A 122 -5.39 2.58 16.56
CA SER A 122 -5.54 3.48 15.40
C SER A 122 -4.96 2.89 14.12
N THR A 123 -3.96 2.00 14.26
CA THR A 123 -3.23 1.41 13.14
C THR A 123 -3.09 -0.09 13.33
N LEU A 124 -3.53 -0.85 12.35
CA LEU A 124 -3.51 -2.31 12.37
C LEU A 124 -2.76 -2.86 11.16
N TYR A 125 -1.79 -3.72 11.40
CA TYR A 125 -1.13 -4.51 10.37
C TYR A 125 -1.28 -5.98 10.73
N ILE A 126 -1.84 -6.76 9.82
CA ILE A 126 -1.97 -8.20 9.98
C ILE A 126 -1.47 -8.90 8.71
N ARG A 127 -0.57 -9.85 8.88
CA ARG A 127 -0.17 -10.81 7.87
C ARG A 127 -0.22 -12.22 8.43
N ILE A 128 -1.13 -13.04 7.93
CA ILE A 128 -1.42 -14.40 8.42
C ILE A 128 -1.49 -15.36 7.23
N ILE A 129 -0.66 -16.41 7.24
CA ILE A 129 -0.58 -17.38 6.13
C ILE A 129 -1.70 -18.44 6.19
N ARG A 130 -2.14 -18.81 7.40
CA ARG A 130 -3.20 -19.77 7.66
C ARG A 130 -4.09 -19.22 8.77
N SER A 131 -5.39 -19.26 8.59
CA SER A 131 -6.34 -18.89 9.63
C SER A 131 -7.38 -19.97 9.80
N THR A 132 -7.85 -20.15 11.03
CA THR A 132 -8.96 -21.03 11.35
C THR A 132 -10.15 -20.17 11.74
N SER A 133 -11.17 -20.23 10.89
CA SER A 133 -12.42 -19.49 11.02
C SER A 133 -13.31 -20.13 12.10
N PRO A 134 -13.98 -19.34 12.95
CA PRO A 134 -14.92 -19.88 13.92
C PRO A 134 -16.16 -20.43 13.22
N ALA A 135 -16.72 -21.54 13.71
CA ALA A 135 -17.94 -22.12 13.15
C ALA A 135 -19.18 -21.20 13.23
N HIS A 136 -19.15 -20.17 14.09
CA HIS A 136 -20.27 -19.29 14.42
C HIS A 136 -20.16 -17.90 13.77
N TRP A 137 -19.26 -17.70 12.82
CA TRP A 137 -18.90 -16.38 12.29
C TRP A 137 -20.07 -15.60 11.66
N SER A 138 -21.06 -16.31 11.11
CA SER A 138 -22.24 -15.75 10.44
C SER A 138 -23.29 -15.13 11.40
N GLY A 139 -23.11 -15.27 12.72
CA GLY A 139 -24.06 -14.78 13.73
C GLY A 139 -23.48 -13.79 14.75
N ILE A 140 -22.24 -13.35 14.59
CA ILE A 140 -21.61 -12.44 15.56
C ILE A 140 -22.27 -11.07 15.48
N THR A 141 -22.92 -10.66 16.57
CA THR A 141 -23.48 -9.32 16.69
C THR A 141 -22.35 -8.32 16.95
N ALA A 142 -22.27 -7.27 16.13
CA ALA A 142 -21.32 -6.20 16.36
C ALA A 142 -21.56 -5.56 17.74
N PRO A 143 -20.50 -5.13 18.46
CA PRO A 143 -20.65 -4.37 19.69
C PRO A 143 -21.50 -3.11 19.49
N ALA A 144 -22.19 -2.66 20.54
CA ALA A 144 -23.06 -1.48 20.49
C ALA A 144 -22.32 -0.19 20.09
N SER A 145 -21.01 -0.12 20.34
CA SER A 145 -20.15 0.98 19.92
C SER A 145 -18.96 0.44 19.13
N MET A 146 -18.80 0.92 17.90
CA MET A 146 -17.66 0.62 17.06
C MET A 146 -16.57 1.68 17.28
N ARG A 147 -15.30 1.27 17.20
CA ARG A 147 -14.14 2.16 17.40
C ARG A 147 -13.53 2.54 16.06
N LYS A 148 -13.13 3.80 15.94
CA LYS A 148 -12.51 4.33 14.72
C LYS A 148 -11.12 3.78 14.52
N LEU A 149 -10.90 3.11 13.38
CA LEU A 149 -9.59 2.69 12.92
C LEU A 149 -9.13 3.63 11.79
N GLN A 150 -7.93 4.19 11.89
CA GLN A 150 -7.42 5.12 10.86
C GLN A 150 -6.82 4.36 9.69
N HIS A 151 -5.94 3.40 10.00
CA HIS A 151 -5.16 2.66 9.02
C HIS A 151 -5.27 1.16 9.27
N ALA A 152 -5.46 0.38 8.21
CA ALA A 152 -5.36 -1.07 8.28
C ALA A 152 -4.67 -1.66 7.05
N TYR A 153 -3.84 -2.67 7.28
CA TYR A 153 -3.38 -3.60 6.26
C TYR A 153 -3.67 -5.02 6.69
N LEU A 154 -4.39 -5.74 5.85
CA LEU A 154 -4.84 -7.11 6.14
C LEU A 154 -4.41 -8.02 4.99
N ASP A 155 -3.44 -8.88 5.26
CA ASP A 155 -3.03 -9.98 4.38
C ASP A 155 -3.32 -11.28 5.13
N ILE A 156 -4.58 -11.71 5.13
CA ILE A 156 -5.01 -12.95 5.76
C ILE A 156 -5.41 -13.89 4.63
N HIS A 157 -4.54 -14.86 4.35
CA HIS A 157 -4.73 -15.80 3.25
C HIS A 157 -6.08 -16.51 3.36
N SER A 158 -6.76 -16.64 2.22
CA SER A 158 -8.01 -17.39 2.06
C SER A 158 -9.21 -16.85 2.85
N MET A 159 -9.19 -15.60 3.31
CA MET A 159 -10.40 -14.92 3.78
C MET A 159 -11.17 -14.30 2.61
N SER A 160 -12.49 -14.27 2.75
CA SER A 160 -13.44 -13.55 1.89
C SER A 160 -13.75 -12.14 2.43
N ILE A 161 -14.38 -11.31 1.60
CA ILE A 161 -14.77 -9.93 1.96
C ILE A 161 -15.73 -9.91 3.16
N SER A 162 -16.71 -10.82 3.17
CA SER A 162 -17.63 -10.97 4.30
C SER A 162 -16.89 -11.34 5.58
N GLU A 163 -15.92 -12.25 5.52
CA GLU A 163 -15.13 -12.67 6.68
C GLU A 163 -14.25 -11.53 7.23
N ILE A 164 -13.65 -10.68 6.40
CA ILE A 164 -12.92 -9.49 6.90
C ILE A 164 -13.88 -8.50 7.55
N ASN A 165 -15.04 -8.24 6.94
CA ASN A 165 -16.05 -7.38 7.54
C ASN A 165 -16.55 -7.94 8.87
N CYS A 166 -16.70 -9.26 8.97
CA CYS A 166 -17.02 -9.95 10.22
C CYS A 166 -15.88 -9.87 11.24
N LEU A 167 -14.61 -9.97 10.85
CA LEU A 167 -13.45 -9.80 11.73
C LEU A 167 -13.45 -8.39 12.33
N LEU A 168 -13.58 -7.36 11.50
CA LEU A 168 -13.60 -5.96 11.94
C LEU A 168 -14.81 -5.69 12.85
N SER A 169 -16.00 -6.13 12.45
CA SER A 169 -17.23 -5.94 13.23
C SER A 169 -17.22 -6.69 14.56
N ALA A 170 -16.80 -7.95 14.56
CA ALA A 170 -16.64 -8.75 15.78
C ALA A 170 -15.62 -8.10 16.72
N SER A 171 -14.55 -7.51 16.19
CA SER A 171 -13.53 -6.80 16.96
C SER A 171 -13.99 -5.44 17.47
N GLY A 172 -15.19 -4.96 17.11
CA GLY A 172 -15.68 -3.63 17.46
C GLY A 172 -14.89 -2.52 16.78
N LEU A 173 -14.42 -2.75 15.56
CA LEU A 173 -13.65 -1.80 14.75
C LEU A 173 -14.48 -1.37 13.54
N GLU A 174 -14.65 -0.06 13.37
CA GLU A 174 -15.24 0.51 12.16
C GLU A 174 -14.36 0.18 10.94
N THR A 175 -14.97 0.21 9.75
CA THR A 175 -14.22 0.13 8.49
C THR A 175 -13.17 1.26 8.48
N PRO A 176 -11.87 0.93 8.31
CA PRO A 176 -10.82 1.94 8.43
C PRO A 176 -10.92 3.02 7.37
N ARG A 177 -10.52 4.25 7.72
CA ARG A 177 -10.43 5.36 6.76
C ARG A 177 -9.46 5.08 5.62
N ARG A 178 -8.35 4.41 5.90
CA ARG A 178 -7.38 3.94 4.90
C ARG A 178 -7.13 2.47 5.12
N CYS A 179 -7.50 1.65 4.15
CA CYS A 179 -7.41 0.21 4.30
C CYS A 179 -6.86 -0.45 3.05
N HIS A 180 -5.85 -1.30 3.24
CA HIS A 180 -5.30 -2.18 2.23
C HIS A 180 -5.61 -3.63 2.59
N ILE A 181 -6.14 -4.39 1.64
CA ILE A 181 -6.36 -5.82 1.84
C ILE A 181 -5.72 -6.59 0.70
N VAL A 182 -5.02 -7.67 1.02
CA VAL A 182 -4.49 -8.62 0.04
C VAL A 182 -5.47 -9.78 -0.06
N TRP A 183 -6.04 -9.98 -1.25
CA TRP A 183 -6.95 -11.08 -1.55
C TRP A 183 -6.26 -12.11 -2.44
N THR A 184 -6.64 -13.38 -2.26
CA THR A 184 -6.30 -14.45 -3.21
C THR A 184 -7.19 -14.41 -4.46
N GLU A 185 -8.37 -13.77 -4.38
CA GLU A 185 -9.36 -13.66 -5.43
C GLU A 185 -9.62 -12.20 -5.86
N ASP A 186 -10.62 -11.98 -6.72
CA ASP A 186 -10.97 -10.67 -7.27
C ASP A 186 -11.63 -9.75 -6.21
N GLY A 187 -10.82 -8.94 -5.54
CA GLY A 187 -11.24 -7.99 -4.50
C GLY A 187 -12.02 -6.76 -4.96
N ARG A 188 -12.71 -6.78 -6.12
CA ARG A 188 -13.43 -5.59 -6.64
C ARG A 188 -14.54 -5.08 -5.74
N GLU A 189 -15.27 -5.98 -5.08
CA GLU A 189 -16.37 -5.60 -4.19
C GLU A 189 -15.87 -4.85 -2.95
N TRP A 190 -14.61 -5.07 -2.56
CA TRP A 190 -13.96 -4.32 -1.48
C TRP A 190 -13.71 -2.86 -1.88
N LEU A 191 -13.32 -2.61 -3.13
CA LEU A 191 -13.07 -1.26 -3.64
C LEU A 191 -14.37 -0.46 -3.80
N ILE A 192 -15.46 -1.14 -4.13
CA ILE A 192 -16.77 -0.55 -4.41
C ILE A 192 -17.86 -1.28 -3.59
N PRO A 193 -17.87 -1.14 -2.25
CA PRO A 193 -18.91 -1.76 -1.44
C PRO A 193 -20.30 -1.25 -1.85
N PRO A 194 -21.33 -2.10 -1.80
CA PRO A 194 -22.69 -1.68 -2.10
C PRO A 194 -23.22 -0.63 -1.11
N ASP A 195 -22.69 -0.62 0.12
CA ASP A 195 -23.18 0.20 1.24
C ASP A 195 -22.43 1.53 1.43
N VAL A 196 -21.59 1.95 0.47
CA VAL A 196 -20.89 3.25 0.61
C VAL A 196 -21.88 4.38 0.39
N LEU A 197 -22.04 5.23 1.42
CA LEU A 197 -22.88 6.43 1.37
C LEU A 197 -22.37 7.47 0.36
N HIS A 198 -21.06 7.48 0.12
CA HIS A 198 -20.36 8.44 -0.73
C HIS A 198 -19.84 7.78 -2.01
N ALA A 199 -20.01 8.46 -3.14
CA ALA A 199 -19.50 7.96 -4.41
C ALA A 199 -17.96 7.92 -4.41
N THR A 200 -17.39 6.86 -5.00
CA THR A 200 -15.95 6.83 -5.33
C THR A 200 -15.65 7.90 -6.37
N THR A 201 -14.76 8.83 -6.03
CA THR A 201 -14.36 9.96 -6.86
C THR A 201 -12.95 9.79 -7.44
N THR A 202 -12.13 8.92 -6.87
CA THR A 202 -10.76 8.70 -7.33
C THR A 202 -10.46 7.22 -7.48
N LEU A 203 -9.81 6.87 -8.58
CA LEU A 203 -9.33 5.53 -8.87
C LEU A 203 -7.87 5.63 -9.28
N ARG A 204 -7.02 4.86 -8.61
CA ARG A 204 -5.60 4.78 -8.90
C ARG A 204 -5.24 3.32 -9.15
N ILE A 205 -4.48 3.07 -10.21
CA ILE A 205 -4.00 1.73 -10.54
C ILE A 205 -2.50 1.80 -10.78
N TYR A 206 -1.74 1.16 -9.89
CA TYR A 206 -0.29 1.14 -9.92
C TYR A 206 0.20 -0.27 -10.20
N GLU A 207 1.25 -0.38 -11.01
CA GLU A 207 1.98 -1.63 -11.11
C GLU A 207 2.92 -1.77 -9.90
N THR A 208 2.94 -2.96 -9.34
CA THR A 208 3.93 -3.36 -8.31
C THR A 208 4.91 -4.32 -8.93
N TYR A 209 6.15 -4.22 -8.51
CA TYR A 209 7.26 -4.95 -9.08
C TYR A 209 7.98 -5.74 -7.99
N ARG A 210 8.35 -6.98 -8.31
CA ARG A 210 9.30 -7.78 -7.56
C ARG A 210 10.58 -7.86 -8.40
N ALA A 211 11.63 -7.19 -7.95
CA ALA A 211 12.82 -6.93 -8.76
C ALA A 211 12.43 -6.23 -10.09
N THR A 212 12.76 -6.84 -11.24
CA THR A 212 12.43 -6.31 -12.58
C THR A 212 11.07 -6.78 -13.10
N THR A 213 10.40 -7.71 -12.42
CA THR A 213 9.15 -8.31 -12.91
C THR A 213 7.91 -7.70 -12.25
N VAL A 214 6.87 -7.42 -13.03
CA VAL A 214 5.56 -7.00 -12.49
C VAL A 214 4.98 -8.15 -11.65
N SER A 215 4.76 -7.90 -10.36
CA SER A 215 4.22 -8.89 -9.42
C SER A 215 2.69 -8.85 -9.34
N ALA A 216 2.12 -7.65 -9.28
CA ALA A 216 0.67 -7.41 -9.19
C ALA A 216 0.35 -5.97 -9.58
N ARG A 217 -0.93 -5.60 -9.63
CA ARG A 217 -1.35 -4.19 -9.66
C ARG A 217 -2.06 -3.84 -8.37
N VAL A 218 -1.67 -2.75 -7.72
CA VAL A 218 -2.43 -2.22 -6.58
C VAL A 218 -3.46 -1.24 -7.12
N VAL A 219 -4.71 -1.50 -6.77
CA VAL A 219 -5.83 -0.64 -7.11
C VAL A 219 -6.30 0.04 -5.85
N THR A 220 -6.42 1.37 -5.89
CA THR A 220 -6.89 2.20 -4.79
C THR A 220 -8.11 3.00 -5.25
N ALA A 221 -9.21 2.88 -4.52
CA ALA A 221 -10.42 3.66 -4.67
C ALA A 221 -10.55 4.64 -3.50
N ILE A 222 -10.86 5.91 -3.77
CA ILE A 222 -11.09 6.94 -2.75
C ILE A 222 -12.46 7.56 -2.97
N ASP A 223 -13.25 7.64 -1.90
CA ASP A 223 -14.55 8.28 -1.90
C ASP A 223 -14.49 9.79 -1.62
N ALA A 224 -15.63 10.46 -1.74
CA ALA A 224 -15.76 11.89 -1.52
C ALA A 224 -15.39 12.34 -0.09
N ASP A 225 -15.39 11.43 0.89
CA ASP A 225 -14.99 11.68 2.28
C ASP A 225 -13.50 11.42 2.52
N SER A 226 -12.75 11.16 1.44
CA SER A 226 -11.32 10.81 1.48
C SER A 226 -11.02 9.49 2.19
N CYS A 227 -12.00 8.57 2.26
CA CYS A 227 -11.73 7.20 2.70
C CYS A 227 -11.15 6.39 1.54
N ALA A 228 -9.97 5.81 1.76
CA ALA A 228 -9.22 5.05 0.77
C ALA A 228 -9.32 3.54 1.03
N ARG A 229 -9.71 2.78 0.01
CA ARG A 229 -9.67 1.32 0.00
C ARG A 229 -8.76 0.85 -1.11
N SER A 230 -7.87 -0.08 -0.80
CA SER A 230 -6.92 -0.61 -1.76
C SER A 230 -6.80 -2.13 -1.68
N THR A 231 -6.43 -2.73 -2.80
CA THR A 231 -6.12 -4.16 -2.90
C THR A 231 -5.16 -4.44 -4.04
N ALA A 232 -4.31 -5.45 -3.85
CA ALA A 232 -3.60 -6.07 -4.96
C ALA A 232 -4.59 -6.82 -5.87
N MET A 233 -4.40 -6.74 -7.19
CA MET A 233 -5.27 -7.32 -8.19
C MET A 233 -4.49 -7.84 -9.40
N THR A 234 -4.89 -9.01 -9.89
CA THR A 234 -4.46 -9.53 -11.19
C THR A 234 -5.35 -8.95 -12.28
N LEU A 235 -4.93 -7.81 -12.84
CA LEU A 235 -5.58 -7.17 -13.98
C LEU A 235 -4.91 -7.62 -15.30
N PRO A 236 -5.64 -7.70 -16.42
CA PRO A 236 -5.02 -7.93 -17.72
C PRO A 236 -4.00 -6.81 -18.03
N THR A 237 -2.92 -7.14 -18.72
CA THR A 237 -1.80 -6.23 -19.06
C THR A 237 -2.09 -5.26 -20.21
N GLY A 238 -3.36 -4.91 -20.44
CA GLY A 238 -3.76 -4.18 -21.64
C GLY A 238 -5.00 -3.30 -21.50
N PRO A 239 -5.52 -2.79 -22.63
CA PRO A 239 -6.52 -1.72 -22.68
C PRO A 239 -7.88 -2.08 -22.04
N THR A 240 -8.13 -3.37 -21.79
CA THR A 240 -9.37 -3.86 -21.18
C THR A 240 -9.34 -3.81 -19.66
N ALA A 241 -8.19 -3.54 -19.03
CA ALA A 241 -8.03 -3.58 -17.58
C ALA A 241 -8.92 -2.55 -16.87
N LEU A 242 -8.98 -1.32 -17.41
CA LEU A 242 -9.78 -0.24 -16.84
C LEU A 242 -11.29 -0.56 -16.84
N HIS A 243 -11.77 -1.32 -17.83
CA HIS A 243 -13.20 -1.67 -17.97
C HIS A 243 -13.73 -2.56 -16.84
N LYS A 244 -12.85 -3.19 -16.05
CA LYS A 244 -13.24 -3.89 -14.82
C LYS A 244 -13.89 -2.94 -13.79
N PHE A 245 -13.64 -1.64 -13.89
CA PHE A 245 -14.13 -0.58 -12.99
C PHE A 245 -15.24 0.27 -13.60
N ARG A 246 -15.93 -0.22 -14.64
CA ARG A 246 -16.96 0.55 -15.37
C ARG A 246 -18.07 1.16 -14.52
N ARG A 247 -18.34 0.59 -13.34
CA ARG A 247 -19.33 1.11 -12.39
C ARG A 247 -18.93 2.46 -11.79
N LEU A 248 -17.65 2.78 -11.77
CA LEU A 248 -17.11 4.03 -11.21
C LEU A 248 -17.08 5.19 -12.20
N PHE A 249 -17.09 4.91 -13.51
CA PHE A 249 -16.88 5.93 -14.54
C PHE A 249 -17.85 7.13 -14.48
N PRO A 250 -19.13 6.99 -14.10
CA PRO A 250 -20.03 8.13 -13.99
C PRO A 250 -19.66 9.14 -12.89
N THR A 251 -19.00 8.71 -11.82
CA THR A 251 -18.68 9.51 -10.63
C THR A 251 -17.21 9.85 -10.50
N LEU A 252 -16.37 9.28 -11.37
CA LEU A 252 -14.93 9.40 -11.28
C LEU A 252 -14.48 10.81 -11.66
N ARG A 253 -13.78 11.48 -10.73
CA ARG A 253 -13.17 12.81 -10.91
C ARG A 253 -11.67 12.74 -11.13
N ARG A 254 -10.99 11.75 -10.56
CA ARG A 254 -9.54 11.57 -10.68
C ARG A 254 -9.20 10.15 -11.09
N LEU A 255 -8.35 9.99 -12.09
CA LEU A 255 -7.89 8.69 -12.58
C LEU A 255 -6.37 8.67 -12.70
N THR A 256 -5.72 7.68 -12.08
CA THR A 256 -4.30 7.37 -12.30
C THR A 256 -4.19 5.96 -12.88
N ILE A 257 -3.54 5.84 -14.04
CA ILE A 257 -3.33 4.56 -14.74
C ILE A 257 -1.93 4.49 -15.34
N GLY A 258 -1.41 3.27 -15.50
CA GLY A 258 -0.23 3.03 -16.32
C GLY A 258 -0.52 3.19 -17.81
N GLU A 259 0.51 3.57 -18.57
CA GLU A 259 0.45 3.78 -20.02
C GLU A 259 -0.12 2.56 -20.77
N LYS A 260 0.34 1.33 -20.44
CA LYS A 260 -0.17 0.06 -21.02
C LYS A 260 -1.67 -0.17 -20.79
N MET A 261 -2.26 0.52 -19.82
CA MET A 261 -3.67 0.40 -19.48
C MET A 261 -4.55 1.44 -20.20
N TRP A 262 -3.99 2.21 -21.13
CA TRP A 262 -4.74 3.19 -21.91
C TRP A 262 -5.97 2.53 -22.57
N PRO A 263 -7.17 3.06 -22.34
CA PRO A 263 -8.37 2.31 -22.65
C PRO A 263 -8.65 2.21 -24.15
N SER A 264 -9.02 1.00 -24.57
CA SER A 264 -9.55 0.69 -25.90
C SER A 264 -10.56 -0.45 -25.79
N PRO A 265 -11.88 -0.20 -25.99
CA PRO A 265 -12.51 1.08 -26.35
C PRO A 265 -12.45 2.12 -25.20
N ARG A 266 -12.69 3.40 -25.52
CA ARG A 266 -12.62 4.50 -24.56
C ARG A 266 -13.93 4.62 -23.77
N PRO A 267 -13.91 4.54 -22.44
CA PRO A 267 -15.11 4.67 -21.65
C PRO A 267 -15.57 6.12 -21.52
N ALA A 268 -16.88 6.35 -21.36
CA ALA A 268 -17.39 7.67 -21.02
C ALA A 268 -17.09 7.99 -19.54
N MET A 269 -16.35 9.07 -19.28
CA MET A 269 -16.06 9.57 -17.93
C MET A 269 -16.41 11.06 -17.86
N PRO A 270 -17.70 11.41 -17.73
CA PRO A 270 -18.16 12.78 -17.90
C PRO A 270 -17.69 13.74 -16.79
N GLN A 271 -17.31 13.22 -15.62
CA GLN A 271 -16.89 14.00 -14.46
C GLN A 271 -15.37 14.00 -14.23
N LEU A 272 -14.58 13.39 -15.13
CA LEU A 272 -13.14 13.26 -14.93
C LEU A 272 -12.46 14.61 -15.10
N GLU A 273 -11.95 15.16 -13.99
CA GLU A 273 -11.29 16.46 -13.89
C GLU A 273 -9.77 16.33 -14.01
N GLU A 274 -9.19 15.25 -13.48
CA GLU A 274 -7.76 15.01 -13.44
C GLU A 274 -7.41 13.60 -13.97
N LEU A 275 -6.47 13.54 -14.91
CA LEU A 275 -5.94 12.30 -15.45
C LEU A 275 -4.42 12.25 -15.25
N THR A 276 -3.92 11.21 -14.60
CA THR A 276 -2.50 10.92 -14.46
C THR A 276 -2.14 9.66 -15.22
N ILE A 277 -1.15 9.76 -16.11
CA ILE A 277 -0.60 8.63 -16.87
C ILE A 277 0.80 8.34 -16.34
N ILE A 278 0.98 7.12 -15.81
CA ILE A 278 2.29 6.63 -15.39
C ILE A 278 2.98 6.06 -16.63
N LEU A 279 4.08 6.68 -17.01
CA LEU A 279 4.90 6.32 -18.15
C LEU A 279 5.80 5.14 -17.79
N ASP A 280 5.88 4.15 -18.68
CA ASP A 280 6.72 2.98 -18.48
C ASP A 280 8.17 3.26 -18.90
N ARG A 281 9.12 2.57 -18.24
CA ARG A 281 10.52 2.57 -18.68
C ARG A 281 10.62 1.88 -20.05
N PRO A 282 11.40 2.41 -21.01
CA PRO A 282 11.77 1.66 -22.19
C PRO A 282 12.59 0.42 -21.76
N THR A 283 12.03 -0.78 -21.92
CA THR A 283 12.75 -2.03 -21.67
C THR A 283 13.52 -2.43 -22.92
N ASN A 284 14.79 -2.82 -22.76
CA ASN A 284 15.61 -3.39 -23.84
C ASN A 284 15.23 -4.87 -24.15
N GLU A 285 14.02 -5.30 -23.79
CA GLU A 285 13.63 -6.72 -23.83
C GLU A 285 13.18 -7.19 -25.23
N GLU A 286 13.21 -6.34 -26.25
CA GLU A 286 13.01 -6.81 -27.62
C GLU A 286 14.24 -7.59 -28.12
N PRO A 287 14.10 -8.89 -28.42
CA PRO A 287 15.22 -9.80 -28.71
C PRO A 287 15.89 -9.55 -30.07
N ASP A 288 15.41 -8.62 -30.88
CA ASP A 288 15.93 -8.31 -32.20
C ASP A 288 16.98 -7.19 -32.21
N GLY A 289 17.30 -6.60 -31.04
CA GLY A 289 18.34 -5.59 -30.93
C GLY A 289 18.04 -4.33 -31.74
N SER A 290 16.78 -4.09 -32.10
CA SER A 290 16.32 -2.87 -32.77
C SER A 290 16.21 -1.70 -31.80
N GLY A 291 17.27 -1.48 -30.99
CA GLY A 291 17.45 -0.37 -30.07
C GLY A 291 17.39 0.99 -30.77
N ALA A 292 16.19 1.37 -31.20
CA ALA A 292 15.86 2.63 -31.80
C ALA A 292 15.46 3.58 -30.68
N VAL A 293 16.24 4.63 -30.57
CA VAL A 293 16.13 5.75 -29.66
C VAL A 293 14.73 6.39 -29.68
N LEU A 294 14.17 6.56 -28.46
CA LEU A 294 13.27 7.59 -27.91
C LEU A 294 11.89 7.87 -28.53
N GLY A 295 10.85 7.48 -27.79
CA GLY A 295 9.50 8.05 -27.84
C GLY A 295 8.56 7.30 -26.90
N ILE A 296 8.23 7.89 -25.75
CA ILE A 296 7.49 7.27 -24.64
C ILE A 296 5.97 7.27 -24.92
N PHE A 297 5.61 6.75 -26.08
CA PHE A 297 4.25 6.30 -26.32
C PHE A 297 4.35 4.88 -26.91
N PHE A 298 4.32 3.87 -26.04
CA PHE A 298 3.96 2.49 -26.38
C PHE A 298 2.51 2.39 -26.86
N LEU A 299 1.75 3.49 -26.78
CA LEU A 299 0.51 3.65 -27.52
C LEU A 299 0.84 3.79 -29.01
N PRO A 300 0.32 2.93 -29.90
CA PRO A 300 0.35 3.23 -31.32
C PRO A 300 -0.45 4.50 -31.56
N LEU A 301 0.25 5.64 -31.64
CA LEU A 301 -0.32 6.95 -31.89
C LEU A 301 -1.01 6.88 -33.25
N SER A 302 -2.33 6.80 -33.22
CA SER A 302 -3.15 6.67 -34.43
C SER A 302 -4.19 7.77 -34.39
N PRO A 303 -4.32 8.59 -35.44
CA PRO A 303 -5.34 9.63 -35.48
C PRO A 303 -6.76 9.03 -35.44
N GLY A 304 -7.75 9.83 -35.05
CA GLY A 304 -9.16 9.40 -34.97
C GLY A 304 -9.47 8.50 -33.78
N ARG A 305 -8.55 8.44 -32.81
CA ARG A 305 -8.64 7.63 -31.58
C ARG A 305 -8.73 8.51 -30.34
N GLU A 306 -9.56 9.55 -30.43
CA GLU A 306 -9.77 10.53 -29.37
C GLU A 306 -10.60 9.96 -28.21
N TRP A 307 -10.20 10.31 -26.99
CA TRP A 307 -10.99 10.12 -25.78
C TRP A 307 -11.64 11.44 -25.39
N SER A 308 -12.97 11.50 -25.54
CA SER A 308 -13.75 12.66 -25.12
C SER A 308 -13.92 12.69 -23.60
N LEU A 309 -13.31 13.68 -22.96
CA LEU A 309 -13.30 13.93 -21.53
C LEU A 309 -13.69 15.40 -21.26
N PRO A 310 -15.00 15.73 -21.24
CA PRO A 310 -15.47 17.11 -21.23
C PRO A 310 -15.11 17.87 -19.93
N ALA A 311 -14.99 17.16 -18.82
CA ALA A 311 -14.61 17.72 -17.53
C ALA A 311 -13.09 17.84 -17.34
N LEU A 312 -12.25 17.32 -18.24
CA LEU A 312 -10.81 17.24 -18.00
C LEU A 312 -10.19 18.64 -17.93
N ARG A 313 -9.57 18.95 -16.78
CA ARG A 313 -8.88 20.21 -16.49
C ARG A 313 -7.37 20.01 -16.46
N GLN A 314 -6.92 18.87 -15.93
CA GLN A 314 -5.52 18.60 -15.66
C GLN A 314 -5.09 17.26 -16.25
N LEU A 315 -3.96 17.26 -16.95
CA LEU A 315 -3.24 16.05 -17.35
C LEU A 315 -1.88 16.03 -16.65
N GLN A 316 -1.56 14.92 -16.00
CA GLN A 316 -0.25 14.69 -15.44
C GLN A 316 0.42 13.51 -16.14
N LEU A 317 1.63 13.73 -16.65
CA LEU A 317 2.52 12.68 -17.13
C LEU A 317 3.57 12.46 -16.05
N ALA A 318 3.61 11.25 -15.50
CA ALA A 318 4.50 10.94 -14.41
C ALA A 318 5.36 9.73 -14.73
N TYR A 319 6.61 9.76 -14.30
CA TYR A 319 7.49 8.61 -14.36
C TYR A 319 7.70 8.05 -12.96
N LEU A 320 7.54 6.74 -12.80
CA LEU A 320 7.91 6.01 -11.60
C LEU A 320 8.91 4.94 -12.02
N ASP A 321 10.14 4.98 -11.49
CA ASP A 321 11.11 3.90 -11.67
C ASP A 321 11.00 2.90 -10.51
N PRO A 322 10.25 1.79 -10.67
CA PRO A 322 10.08 0.79 -9.63
C PRO A 322 11.34 -0.05 -9.41
N THR A 323 12.28 -0.08 -10.37
CA THR A 323 13.52 -0.85 -10.25
C THR A 323 14.52 -0.14 -9.36
N TYR A 324 14.56 1.20 -9.43
CA TYR A 324 15.37 2.03 -8.55
C TYR A 324 14.92 1.92 -7.08
N LEU A 325 13.61 1.73 -6.89
CA LEU A 325 12.97 1.52 -5.59
C LEU A 325 13.17 0.10 -5.04
N ASN A 326 13.75 -0.85 -5.76
CA ASN A 326 14.00 -2.22 -5.29
C ASN A 326 15.50 -2.52 -5.12
N LEU A 327 16.36 -1.52 -5.31
CA LEU A 327 17.78 -1.63 -4.99
C LEU A 327 17.94 -1.41 -3.48
N ASP A 328 18.33 -2.47 -2.77
CA ASP A 328 18.86 -2.38 -1.41
C ASP A 328 20.16 -1.59 -1.48
N PHE A 329 20.08 -0.26 -1.34
CA PHE A 329 21.24 0.56 -1.09
C PHE A 329 21.57 0.42 0.40
N ASP A 330 22.79 -0.02 0.72
CA ASP A 330 23.30 0.00 2.09
C ASP A 330 23.19 1.42 2.64
N ASP A 331 22.62 1.55 3.83
CA ASP A 331 22.35 2.81 4.54
C ASP A 331 23.63 3.65 4.65
N GLU A 332 23.82 4.67 3.79
CA GLU A 332 24.63 5.86 4.10
C GLU A 332 24.51 7.01 3.07
N GLU A 333 23.97 6.79 1.87
CA GLU A 333 23.66 7.86 0.92
C GLU A 333 22.20 7.79 0.44
N SER A 334 21.42 8.83 0.76
CA SER A 334 20.02 8.96 0.34
C SER A 334 19.88 8.73 -1.19
N PRO A 335 19.14 7.69 -1.64
CA PRO A 335 18.97 7.37 -3.05
C PRO A 335 17.99 8.31 -3.79
N GLU A 336 17.39 9.30 -3.10
CA GLU A 336 16.37 10.17 -3.71
C GLU A 336 16.95 11.10 -4.78
N ASN A 337 18.22 11.50 -4.66
CA ASN A 337 18.86 12.44 -5.60
C ASN A 337 19.40 11.82 -6.89
N TRP A 338 19.31 10.50 -7.04
CA TRP A 338 19.99 9.77 -8.12
C TRP A 338 19.01 9.15 -9.13
N ARG A 339 17.70 9.39 -9.02
CA ARG A 339 16.72 8.93 -10.00
C ARG A 339 16.80 9.80 -11.26
N PRO A 340 17.32 9.29 -12.40
CA PRO A 340 17.30 10.07 -13.62
C PRO A 340 15.83 10.24 -14.06
N PRO A 341 15.39 11.48 -14.36
CA PRO A 341 14.06 11.71 -14.88
C PRO A 341 13.92 11.08 -16.27
N LEU A 342 12.69 10.76 -16.65
CA LEU A 342 12.39 10.27 -17.98
C LEU A 342 12.37 11.44 -18.97
N VAL A 343 13.19 11.38 -20.02
CA VAL A 343 13.25 12.43 -21.03
C VAL A 343 12.28 12.13 -22.17
N VAL A 344 11.29 13.00 -22.38
CA VAL A 344 10.26 12.91 -23.44
C VAL A 344 10.45 14.02 -24.47
N SER A 345 10.00 13.80 -25.70
CA SER A 345 9.91 14.87 -26.71
C SER A 345 8.60 15.66 -26.54
N ALA A 346 8.70 16.99 -26.56
CA ALA A 346 7.57 17.91 -26.57
C ALA A 346 6.65 17.68 -27.77
N TYR A 347 7.23 17.34 -28.93
CA TYR A 347 6.48 16.99 -30.15
C TYR A 347 5.56 15.80 -29.92
N ASN A 348 6.06 14.75 -29.26
CA ASN A 348 5.28 13.55 -28.98
C ASN A 348 4.12 13.85 -28.01
N VAL A 349 4.37 14.66 -26.97
CA VAL A 349 3.32 15.08 -26.03
C VAL A 349 2.25 15.89 -26.77
N ALA A 350 2.64 16.82 -27.64
CA ALA A 350 1.73 17.63 -28.44
C ALA A 350 0.84 16.75 -29.34
N ILE A 351 1.43 15.79 -30.06
CA ILE A 351 0.67 14.83 -30.89
C ILE A 351 -0.31 14.03 -30.05
N PHE A 352 0.13 13.51 -28.89
CA PHE A 352 -0.74 12.72 -28.03
C PHE A 352 -1.97 13.54 -27.60
N LEU A 353 -1.76 14.78 -27.18
CA LEU A 353 -2.85 15.69 -26.83
C LEU A 353 -3.80 15.91 -28.01
N GLU A 354 -3.28 16.20 -29.20
CA GLU A 354 -4.09 16.44 -30.40
C GLU A 354 -4.89 15.20 -30.86
N TRP A 355 -4.30 14.00 -30.80
CA TRP A 355 -4.88 12.81 -31.43
C TRP A 355 -5.67 11.93 -30.47
N HIS A 356 -5.42 12.01 -29.16
CA HIS A 356 -5.94 11.06 -28.17
C HIS A 356 -6.76 11.69 -27.05
N LEU A 357 -6.73 13.01 -26.87
CA LEU A 357 -7.48 13.67 -25.81
C LEU A 357 -8.33 14.81 -26.36
N ARG A 358 -9.60 14.83 -25.97
CA ARG A 358 -10.51 15.92 -26.29
C ARG A 358 -11.16 16.44 -25.02
N SER A 359 -10.84 17.68 -24.66
CA SER A 359 -11.49 18.43 -23.58
C SER A 359 -12.24 19.64 -24.14
N GLN A 360 -13.17 20.18 -23.35
CA GLN A 360 -13.88 21.42 -23.68
C GLN A 360 -13.05 22.69 -23.43
N GLN A 361 -11.99 22.61 -22.61
CA GLN A 361 -11.04 23.72 -22.49
C GLN A 361 -9.58 23.26 -22.61
N LYS A 362 -8.67 24.24 -22.66
CA LYS A 362 -7.22 24.00 -22.60
C LYS A 362 -6.81 23.35 -21.28
N LEU A 363 -5.92 22.37 -21.36
CA LEU A 363 -5.49 21.58 -20.21
C LEU A 363 -4.31 22.22 -19.49
N ALA A 364 -4.28 22.15 -18.17
CA ALA A 364 -3.03 22.28 -17.42
C ALA A 364 -2.25 20.96 -17.51
N VAL A 365 -1.01 20.99 -17.99
CA VAL A 365 -0.14 19.82 -18.10
C VAL A 365 0.97 19.87 -17.06
N ALA A 366 1.11 18.79 -16.29
CA ALA A 366 2.20 18.61 -15.33
C ALA A 366 3.08 17.43 -15.74
N LEU A 367 4.40 17.63 -15.79
CA LEU A 367 5.42 16.62 -16.02
C LEU A 367 6.10 16.33 -14.69
N SER A 368 6.00 15.12 -14.16
CA SER A 368 6.55 14.76 -12.83
C SER A 368 7.56 13.63 -12.97
N ASP A 369 8.81 13.87 -12.57
CA ASP A 369 9.96 13.01 -12.91
C ASP A 369 10.12 12.78 -14.42
N VAL A 370 9.60 13.73 -15.20
CA VAL A 370 9.62 13.76 -16.66
C VAL A 370 10.19 15.10 -17.09
N ARG A 371 11.16 15.09 -18.02
CA ARG A 371 11.77 16.29 -18.60
C ARG A 371 11.54 16.32 -20.09
N LEU A 372 11.36 17.51 -20.65
CA LEU A 372 11.39 17.69 -22.09
C LEU A 372 12.84 17.59 -22.60
N TYR A 373 13.01 16.93 -23.74
CA TYR A 373 14.27 16.89 -24.47
C TYR A 373 14.61 18.26 -25.05
N GLU A 374 13.59 18.93 -25.59
CA GLU A 374 13.71 20.22 -26.24
C GLU A 374 13.80 21.37 -25.22
N VAL A 375 14.58 22.39 -25.55
CA VAL A 375 14.66 23.64 -24.79
C VAL A 375 13.38 24.47 -24.92
N ASP A 376 13.16 25.41 -24.01
CA ASP A 376 11.91 26.19 -23.93
C ASP A 376 11.56 26.96 -25.23
N GLU A 377 12.57 27.44 -25.96
CA GLU A 377 12.41 28.21 -27.20
C GLU A 377 12.27 27.33 -28.46
N HIS A 378 12.38 26.00 -28.33
CA HIS A 378 12.27 25.09 -29.48
C HIS A 378 10.86 25.10 -30.07
N SER A 379 10.74 24.95 -31.40
CA SER A 379 9.45 25.01 -32.10
C SER A 379 8.43 24.00 -31.57
N ASP A 380 8.89 22.81 -31.17
CA ASP A 380 8.02 21.76 -30.62
C ASP A 380 7.53 22.07 -29.21
N THR A 381 8.37 22.70 -28.38
CA THR A 381 7.96 23.19 -27.07
C THR A 381 6.94 24.32 -27.21
N LEU A 382 7.17 25.25 -28.13
CA LEU A 382 6.22 26.32 -28.44
C LEU A 382 4.88 25.77 -28.97
N ARG A 383 4.90 24.71 -29.78
CA ARG A 383 3.69 24.01 -30.22
C ARG A 383 2.93 23.40 -29.05
N LEU A 384 3.62 22.69 -28.15
CA LEU A 384 3.00 22.13 -26.95
C LEU A 384 2.36 23.23 -26.09
N LEU A 385 3.09 24.33 -25.84
CA LEU A 385 2.62 25.48 -25.07
C LEU A 385 1.38 26.14 -25.70
N ALA A 386 1.23 26.12 -27.03
CA ALA A 386 0.05 26.65 -27.69
C ALA A 386 -1.22 25.81 -27.43
N LEU A 387 -1.06 24.49 -27.24
CA LEU A 387 -2.16 23.54 -27.01
C LEU A 387 -2.68 23.55 -25.56
N VAL A 388 -1.81 23.87 -24.61
CA VAL A 388 -2.09 23.79 -23.17
C VAL A 388 -2.37 25.18 -22.57
N ASP A 389 -2.95 25.21 -21.38
CA ASP A 389 -3.12 26.44 -20.59
C ASP A 389 -1.83 26.75 -19.81
N SER A 390 -1.21 25.71 -19.25
CA SER A 390 0.05 25.79 -18.52
C SER A 390 0.85 24.50 -18.67
N LEU A 391 2.18 24.61 -18.57
CA LEU A 391 3.10 23.48 -18.49
C LEU A 391 3.96 23.62 -17.23
N ASP A 392 3.90 22.64 -16.34
CA ASP A 392 4.64 22.60 -15.07
C ASP A 392 5.58 21.38 -15.05
N GLN A 393 6.84 21.55 -14.61
CA GLN A 393 7.81 20.46 -14.48
C GLN A 393 8.19 20.28 -13.00
N ARG A 394 7.95 19.08 -12.46
CA ARG A 394 8.13 18.72 -11.05
C ARG A 394 9.20 17.64 -10.89
N SER A 395 9.99 17.78 -9.82
CA SER A 395 11.16 16.96 -9.52
C SER A 395 10.90 15.70 -8.70
N ALA A 396 9.64 15.44 -8.32
CA ALA A 396 9.25 14.20 -7.66
C ALA A 396 7.76 13.93 -7.91
N TYR A 397 7.43 12.73 -8.36
CA TYR A 397 6.08 12.19 -8.30
C TYR A 397 5.97 11.19 -7.15
N ASP A 398 5.35 11.63 -6.06
CA ASP A 398 4.91 10.75 -4.98
C ASP A 398 3.39 10.64 -5.02
N PRO A 399 2.82 9.60 -5.63
CA PRO A 399 1.39 9.43 -5.65
C PRO A 399 0.91 9.19 -4.21
N GLU A 400 -0.01 10.01 -3.71
CA GLU A 400 -0.63 9.74 -2.41
C GLU A 400 -1.18 8.30 -2.36
N GLY A 401 -0.79 7.52 -1.36
CA GLY A 401 -1.20 6.10 -1.25
C GLY A 401 -0.49 5.14 -2.20
N TYR A 402 0.55 5.58 -2.93
CA TYR A 402 1.60 4.72 -3.49
C TYR A 402 2.57 4.34 -2.39
N GLU A 403 2.05 3.61 -1.41
CA GLU A 403 2.89 2.87 -0.50
C GLU A 403 3.30 1.63 -1.29
N LEU A 404 4.49 1.65 -1.91
CA LEU A 404 5.13 0.47 -2.51
C LEU A 404 4.80 -0.74 -1.68
N GLY A 405 3.87 -1.56 -2.20
CA GLY A 405 2.88 -2.29 -1.40
C GLY A 405 3.30 -2.55 0.03
N TRP A 406 3.04 -1.63 0.97
CA TRP A 406 3.37 -1.75 2.39
C TRP A 406 4.54 -2.71 2.63
N ASP A 407 5.73 -2.48 2.04
CA ASP A 407 6.87 -3.31 2.41
C ASP A 407 7.22 -2.92 3.86
N PRO A 408 6.90 -3.77 4.85
CA PRO A 408 6.98 -3.38 6.24
C PRO A 408 8.44 -3.32 6.73
N HIS A 409 9.39 -3.59 5.83
CA HIS A 409 10.82 -3.46 6.06
C HIS A 409 11.32 -2.02 5.88
N ARG A 410 10.60 -1.15 5.15
CA ARG A 410 11.07 0.21 4.83
C ARG A 410 10.77 1.30 5.86
N GLN A 411 9.80 1.11 6.76
CA GLN A 411 9.39 2.15 7.73
C GLN A 411 10.14 2.12 9.07
N PHE A 412 11.19 1.31 9.21
CA PHE A 412 11.94 1.17 10.46
C PHE A 412 13.46 1.23 10.30
N TYR A 413 13.95 1.79 9.19
CA TYR A 413 15.32 2.26 9.06
C TYR A 413 15.35 3.77 9.22
#